data_AF-A0A4Q2Y6A9-F1
#
_entry.id   AF-A0A4Q2Y6A9-F1
#
_cell.length_a   1.000
_cell.length_b   1.000
_cell.length_c   1.000
_cell.angle_alpha   90.00
_cell.angle_beta   90.00
_cell.angle_gamma   90.00
#
_symmetry.space_group_name_H-M   'P 1'
#
loop_
_entity.id
_entity.type
_entity.pdbx_description
1 polymer ?
#
loop_
_entity_poly.entity_id
_entity_poly.type
_entity_poly.pdbx_seq_one_letter_code
_entity_poly.pdbx_strand_id
1 'polypeptide(L)'
;MKPPFPVLRLPLLLSLLAVPLPAQEKLSPPTAGEGEGGTKPPASSPAAPDASPTPATLPAATLPAATLPAAKPASAADGSGIPAPDPAKAIKKLDGNQYELNGILFDKKTRVITIPAKVNMNEGLLEYALVHEAGKVHESLLSTAVSPFDLNVVLLLLNYQECAGFFDNSNKQAGAMPVKNPKIDPTAQLTATVEWKAPDNSVKSARLESLLLNLDKKGTVTEGPFTYTGSLLMQDGTFLAKDTGSILALYADVAAVINNPREGNENDDIWVPDKTKVPD
;
A
#
# COMPACT_ATOMS: atom_id res chain seq x y z
N MET A 1 -25.09 -9.47 -41.14
CA MET A 1 -24.68 -9.60 -39.71
C MET A 1 -24.32 -8.21 -39.22
N LYS A 2 -25.01 -7.71 -38.19
CA LYS A 2 -24.75 -6.41 -37.57
C LYS A 2 -23.53 -6.58 -36.63
N PRO A 3 -22.53 -5.68 -36.62
CA PRO A 3 -21.43 -5.77 -35.65
C PRO A 3 -21.98 -5.59 -34.22
N PRO A 4 -21.35 -6.18 -33.19
CA PRO A 4 -21.78 -5.98 -31.83
C PRO A 4 -21.56 -4.51 -31.44
N PHE A 5 -22.53 -3.94 -30.73
CA PHE A 5 -22.48 -2.59 -30.19
C PHE A 5 -21.19 -2.35 -29.38
N PRO A 6 -20.67 -1.12 -29.33
CA PRO A 6 -19.53 -0.81 -28.48
C PRO A 6 -19.92 -1.00 -27.01
N VAL A 7 -19.26 -1.94 -26.33
CA VAL A 7 -19.33 -2.09 -24.88
C VAL A 7 -18.54 -0.95 -24.27
N LEU A 8 -19.23 0.06 -23.75
CA LEU A 8 -18.63 1.11 -22.92
C LEU A 8 -18.25 0.48 -21.57
N ARG A 9 -16.99 0.04 -21.43
CA ARG A 9 -16.42 -0.31 -20.13
C ARG A 9 -16.06 1.00 -19.41
N LEU A 10 -16.82 1.37 -18.39
CA LEU A 10 -16.43 2.47 -17.50
C LEU A 10 -15.31 2.00 -16.57
N PRO A 11 -14.29 2.83 -16.29
CA PRO A 11 -13.22 2.46 -15.38
C PRO A 11 -13.71 2.39 -13.94
N LEU A 12 -13.23 1.39 -13.19
CA LEU A 12 -13.16 1.46 -11.73
C LEU A 12 -12.22 2.64 -11.41
N LEU A 13 -12.61 3.55 -10.54
CA LEU A 13 -11.76 4.67 -10.13
C LEU A 13 -11.25 4.39 -8.72
N LEU A 14 -9.95 4.51 -8.52
CA LEU A 14 -9.37 4.52 -7.17
C LEU A 14 -9.03 5.97 -6.81
N SER A 15 -9.61 6.45 -5.72
CA SER A 15 -9.35 7.76 -5.15
C SER A 15 -8.47 7.63 -3.89
N LEU A 16 -7.31 8.27 -3.89
CA LEU A 16 -6.42 8.39 -2.73
C LEU A 16 -6.57 9.79 -2.14
N LEU A 17 -6.81 9.89 -0.83
CA LEU A 17 -7.06 11.17 -0.15
C LEU A 17 -6.22 11.28 1.13
N ALA A 18 -5.66 12.46 1.37
CA ALA A 18 -4.90 12.76 2.57
C ALA A 18 -5.83 12.68 3.79
N VAL A 19 -5.33 12.08 4.88
CA VAL A 19 -6.02 12.21 6.17
C VAL A 19 -5.94 13.68 6.59
N PRO A 20 -7.07 14.33 6.97
CA PRO A 20 -7.03 15.67 7.53
C PRO A 20 -6.15 15.67 8.78
N LEU A 21 -5.17 16.57 8.84
CA LEU A 21 -4.39 16.80 10.05
C LEU A 21 -5.36 17.17 11.19
N PRO A 22 -5.36 16.47 12.34
CA PRO A 22 -6.16 16.91 13.47
C PRO A 22 -5.71 18.34 13.84
N ALA A 23 -6.68 19.23 14.05
CA ALA A 23 -6.40 20.53 14.63
C ALA A 23 -5.66 20.31 15.95
N GLN A 24 -4.54 21.00 16.16
CA GLN A 24 -3.78 20.92 17.41
C GLN A 24 -4.70 21.29 18.57
N GLU A 25 -5.22 20.27 19.26
CA GLU A 25 -6.06 20.44 20.43
C GLU A 25 -5.15 20.97 21.53
N LYS A 26 -5.44 22.17 22.05
CA LYS A 26 -4.71 22.75 23.17
C LYS A 26 -4.78 21.77 24.34
N LEU A 27 -3.67 21.10 24.65
CA LEU A 27 -3.53 20.33 25.88
C LEU A 27 -3.85 21.25 27.06
N SER A 28 -4.91 20.91 27.78
CA SER A 28 -5.12 21.39 29.14
C SER A 28 -4.28 20.52 30.09
N PRO A 29 -3.66 21.09 31.14
CA PRO A 29 -2.80 20.34 32.03
C PRO A 29 -3.59 19.33 32.89
N PRO A 30 -2.99 18.20 33.30
CA PRO A 30 -3.68 17.20 34.09
C PRO A 30 -3.88 17.64 35.54
N THR A 31 -5.08 17.38 36.07
CA THR A 31 -5.42 17.52 37.48
C THR A 31 -4.87 16.33 38.27
N ALA A 32 -4.15 16.61 39.36
CA ALA A 32 -3.69 15.62 40.33
C ALA A 32 -4.83 15.15 41.24
N GLY A 33 -4.84 13.85 41.60
CA GLY A 33 -5.73 13.27 42.60
C GLY A 33 -5.21 11.92 43.09
N GLU A 34 -4.96 11.83 44.40
CA GLU A 34 -4.32 10.75 45.16
C GLU A 34 -5.30 9.71 45.76
N GLY A 35 -4.76 8.58 46.26
CA GLY A 35 -5.29 7.71 47.33
C GLY A 35 -5.75 6.31 46.88
N GLU A 36 -5.07 5.17 47.14
CA GLU A 36 -4.67 4.43 48.36
C GLU A 36 -5.63 3.28 48.82
N GLY A 37 -5.05 2.09 49.08
CA GLY A 37 -5.53 0.97 49.94
C GLY A 37 -6.43 -0.11 49.28
N GLY A 38 -6.31 -1.42 49.49
CA GLY A 38 -5.46 -2.31 50.30
C GLY A 38 -6.03 -3.75 50.34
N THR A 39 -5.18 -4.74 50.67
CA THR A 39 -5.44 -6.10 51.23
C THR A 39 -5.76 -7.33 50.33
N LYS A 40 -5.26 -8.50 50.79
CA LYS A 40 -5.17 -9.89 50.26
C LYS A 40 -5.33 -10.86 51.48
N PRO A 41 -5.48 -12.21 51.44
CA PRO A 41 -6.21 -13.24 50.61
C PRO A 41 -7.11 -14.16 51.53
N PRO A 42 -7.59 -15.39 51.16
CA PRO A 42 -6.80 -16.67 51.04
C PRO A 42 -7.22 -17.56 49.82
N ALA A 43 -6.31 -18.28 49.13
CA ALA A 43 -5.78 -19.66 49.33
C ALA A 43 -6.74 -20.83 49.02
N SER A 44 -6.45 -21.61 47.95
CA SER A 44 -6.45 -23.08 47.95
C SER A 44 -5.78 -23.66 46.68
N SER A 45 -5.00 -24.72 46.88
CA SER A 45 -4.36 -25.62 45.90
C SER A 45 -4.98 -27.01 46.09
N PRO A 46 -4.92 -27.95 45.11
CA PRO A 46 -3.76 -28.85 45.05
C PRO A 46 -3.27 -29.23 43.63
N ALA A 47 -2.04 -29.77 43.59
CA ALA A 47 -1.28 -30.37 42.48
C ALA A 47 -2.00 -31.55 41.79
N ALA A 48 -1.66 -32.12 40.62
CA ALA A 48 -0.47 -32.28 39.74
C ALA A 48 -1.01 -32.76 38.33
N PRO A 49 -0.27 -33.23 37.30
CA PRO A 49 1.17 -33.45 37.16
C PRO A 49 1.82 -32.85 35.90
N ASP A 50 3.15 -32.97 35.91
CA ASP A 50 4.15 -32.67 34.91
C ASP A 50 3.93 -33.43 33.58
N ALA A 51 3.92 -32.69 32.46
CA ALA A 51 4.18 -33.19 31.11
C ALA A 51 4.44 -31.99 30.18
N SER A 52 5.71 -31.60 30.09
CA SER A 52 6.20 -30.66 29.08
C SER A 52 6.10 -31.31 27.68
N PRO A 53 5.45 -30.69 26.68
CA PRO A 53 5.76 -31.00 25.29
C PRO A 53 6.96 -30.16 24.86
N THR A 54 8.04 -30.86 24.53
CA THR A 54 9.19 -30.36 23.78
C THR A 54 8.72 -29.52 22.58
N PRO A 55 9.30 -28.34 22.30
CA PRO A 55 9.06 -27.68 21.02
C PRO A 55 9.64 -28.57 19.93
N ALA A 56 8.79 -29.01 19.00
CA ALA A 56 9.24 -29.65 17.79
C ALA A 56 10.03 -28.62 16.98
N THR A 57 11.35 -28.83 16.89
CA THR A 57 12.24 -28.10 15.99
C THR A 57 11.78 -28.35 14.55
N LEU A 58 11.10 -27.39 13.94
CA LEU A 58 10.88 -27.40 12.50
C LEU A 58 12.22 -27.13 11.82
N PRO A 59 12.58 -27.88 10.76
CA PRO A 59 13.82 -27.63 10.04
C PRO A 59 13.74 -26.26 9.37
N ALA A 60 14.83 -25.49 9.44
CA ALA A 60 15.03 -24.29 8.67
C ALA A 60 14.87 -24.63 7.18
N ALA A 61 13.76 -24.19 6.58
CA ALA A 61 13.59 -24.20 5.14
C ALA A 61 14.58 -23.20 4.57
N THR A 62 15.69 -23.73 4.06
CA THR A 62 16.70 -22.94 3.35
C THR A 62 16.07 -22.58 2.01
N LEU A 63 15.64 -21.33 1.84
CA LEU A 63 15.24 -20.82 0.53
C LEU A 63 16.46 -20.92 -0.39
N PRO A 64 16.35 -21.55 -1.57
CA PRO A 64 17.45 -21.57 -2.52
C PRO A 64 17.67 -20.14 -3.03
N ALA A 65 18.91 -19.68 -2.96
CA ALA A 65 19.36 -18.47 -3.63
C ALA A 65 19.04 -18.60 -5.13
N ALA A 66 18.09 -17.79 -5.61
CA ALA A 66 17.83 -17.66 -7.04
C ALA A 66 19.03 -16.97 -7.68
N THR A 67 19.97 -17.77 -8.18
CA THR A 67 21.06 -17.30 -9.05
C THR A 67 20.45 -16.79 -10.35
N LEU A 68 20.28 -15.46 -10.45
CA LEU A 68 20.01 -14.81 -11.73
C LEU A 68 21.25 -14.98 -12.62
N PRO A 69 21.10 -15.41 -13.89
CA PRO A 69 22.23 -15.48 -14.80
C PRO A 69 22.78 -14.08 -15.07
N ALA A 70 24.09 -13.93 -14.92
CA ALA A 70 24.81 -12.71 -15.24
C ALA A 70 24.64 -12.35 -16.73
N ALA A 71 23.82 -11.34 -17.01
CA ALA A 71 23.79 -10.71 -18.32
C ALA A 71 25.06 -9.88 -18.49
N LYS A 72 25.86 -10.25 -19.50
CA LYS A 72 27.05 -9.54 -19.98
C LYS A 72 26.67 -8.08 -20.33
N PRO A 73 27.45 -7.07 -19.89
CA PRO A 73 27.13 -5.67 -20.22
C PRO A 73 27.28 -5.45 -21.73
N ALA A 74 26.18 -5.08 -22.37
CA ALA A 74 26.20 -4.54 -23.72
C ALA A 74 26.72 -3.09 -23.66
N SER A 75 27.74 -2.84 -24.46
CA SER A 75 28.48 -1.58 -24.57
C SER A 75 27.56 -0.39 -24.83
N ALA A 76 27.80 0.70 -24.09
CA ALA A 76 27.28 2.02 -24.38
C ALA A 76 27.93 2.59 -25.66
N ALA A 77 27.11 2.94 -26.64
CA ALA A 77 27.27 4.08 -27.55
C ALA A 77 26.05 4.12 -28.49
N ASP A 78 25.17 5.09 -28.32
CA ASP A 78 24.92 6.07 -29.39
C ASP A 78 24.04 7.22 -28.89
N GLY A 79 24.56 8.44 -29.10
CA GLY A 79 23.91 9.69 -28.75
C GLY A 79 22.82 10.05 -29.76
N SER A 80 21.58 9.69 -29.45
CA SER A 80 20.43 10.37 -30.03
C SER A 80 20.06 11.53 -29.11
N GLY A 81 20.43 12.73 -29.51
CA GLY A 81 20.05 14.00 -28.87
C GLY A 81 18.56 14.28 -29.03
N ILE A 82 17.71 13.45 -28.42
CA ILE A 82 16.32 13.81 -28.14
C ILE A 82 16.38 14.72 -26.91
N PRO A 83 15.99 16.01 -27.00
CA PRO A 83 15.85 16.84 -25.82
C PRO A 83 14.93 16.10 -24.83
N ALA A 84 15.40 15.88 -23.60
CA ALA A 84 14.54 15.37 -22.55
C ALA A 84 13.27 16.25 -22.51
N PRO A 85 12.06 15.67 -22.53
CA PRO A 85 10.84 16.45 -22.58
C PRO A 85 10.80 17.41 -21.39
N ASP A 86 10.41 18.66 -21.66
CA ASP A 86 10.25 19.68 -20.63
C ASP A 86 9.25 19.19 -19.56
N PRO A 87 9.69 18.98 -18.30
CA PRO A 87 8.82 18.45 -17.25
C PRO A 87 7.63 19.38 -16.95
N ALA A 88 7.74 20.68 -17.26
CA ALA A 88 6.62 21.63 -17.11
C ALA A 88 5.50 21.43 -18.15
N LYS A 89 5.76 20.71 -19.26
CA LYS A 89 4.75 20.34 -20.26
C LYS A 89 4.04 19.02 -19.97
N ALA A 90 4.53 18.23 -19.02
CA ALA A 90 3.94 16.94 -18.69
C ALA A 90 2.65 17.06 -17.85
N ILE A 91 2.56 18.09 -17.01
CA ILE A 91 1.40 18.32 -16.13
C ILE A 91 0.44 19.30 -16.82
N LYS A 92 -0.78 18.85 -17.06
CA LYS A 92 -1.85 19.67 -17.63
C LYS A 92 -2.69 20.28 -16.52
N LYS A 93 -2.88 21.60 -16.53
CA LYS A 93 -3.87 22.25 -15.67
C LYS A 93 -5.25 22.14 -16.33
N LEU A 94 -6.27 21.71 -15.58
CA LEU A 94 -7.64 21.52 -16.09
C LEU A 94 -8.50 22.75 -15.77
N ASP A 95 -8.97 22.88 -14.53
CA ASP A 95 -9.61 24.08 -13.98
C ASP A 95 -9.12 24.32 -12.56
N GLY A 96 -9.22 25.55 -12.05
CA GLY A 96 -9.09 25.80 -10.61
C GLY A 96 -7.84 25.20 -9.98
N ASN A 97 -8.04 24.23 -9.09
CA ASN A 97 -6.99 23.45 -8.41
C ASN A 97 -6.79 22.03 -9.00
N GLN A 98 -7.44 21.70 -10.11
CA GLN A 98 -7.40 20.39 -10.75
C GLN A 98 -6.31 20.32 -11.84
N TYR A 99 -5.58 19.22 -11.84
CA TYR A 99 -4.47 18.94 -12.73
C TYR A 99 -4.55 17.48 -13.21
N GLU A 100 -3.88 17.20 -14.33
CA GLU A 100 -3.72 15.87 -14.90
C GLU A 100 -2.25 15.60 -15.20
N LEU A 101 -1.77 14.41 -14.85
CA LEU A 101 -0.49 13.88 -15.29
C LEU A 101 -0.69 12.45 -15.78
N ASN A 102 -0.55 12.20 -17.08
CA ASN A 102 -0.59 10.87 -17.69
C ASN A 102 -1.77 9.99 -17.23
N GLY A 103 -2.98 10.58 -17.17
CA GLY A 103 -4.19 9.88 -16.72
C GLY A 103 -4.41 9.84 -15.19
N ILE A 104 -3.54 10.48 -14.40
CA ILE A 104 -3.74 10.75 -12.98
C ILE A 104 -4.41 12.11 -12.84
N LEU A 105 -5.63 12.15 -12.30
CA LEU A 105 -6.30 13.39 -11.94
C LEU A 105 -5.98 13.75 -10.50
N PHE A 106 -5.70 15.01 -10.20
CA PHE A 106 -5.47 15.41 -8.82
C PHE A 106 -5.87 16.86 -8.54
N ASP A 107 -6.32 17.12 -7.32
CA ASP A 107 -6.67 18.46 -6.85
C ASP A 107 -5.66 18.94 -5.80
N LYS A 108 -5.00 20.06 -6.07
CA LYS A 108 -3.96 20.65 -5.21
C LYS A 108 -4.47 21.08 -3.84
N LYS A 109 -5.73 21.51 -3.74
CA LYS A 109 -6.32 22.02 -2.50
C LYS A 109 -6.81 20.90 -1.62
N THR A 110 -7.54 19.93 -2.18
CA THR A 110 -8.11 18.81 -1.41
C THR A 110 -7.11 17.67 -1.23
N ARG A 111 -6.04 17.63 -2.04
CA ARG A 111 -5.04 16.54 -2.11
C ARG A 111 -5.64 15.18 -2.49
N VAL A 112 -6.78 15.19 -3.18
CA VAL A 112 -7.38 14.00 -3.80
C VAL A 112 -6.58 13.65 -5.05
N ILE A 113 -6.25 12.37 -5.21
CA ILE A 113 -5.70 11.78 -6.44
C ILE A 113 -6.71 10.74 -6.93
N THR A 114 -7.07 10.77 -8.19
CA THR A 114 -7.95 9.78 -8.82
C THR A 114 -7.24 9.12 -9.99
N ILE A 115 -7.18 7.80 -9.98
CA ILE A 115 -6.59 6.98 -11.04
C ILE A 115 -7.58 5.95 -11.56
N PRO A 116 -7.53 5.60 -12.86
CA PRO A 116 -8.25 4.44 -13.36
C PRO A 116 -7.63 3.16 -12.80
N ALA A 117 -8.47 2.20 -12.44
CA ALA A 117 -8.09 0.87 -12.03
C ALA A 117 -9.07 -0.14 -12.66
N LYS A 118 -8.79 -1.43 -12.44
CA LYS A 118 -9.71 -2.53 -12.72
C LYS A 118 -9.56 -3.58 -11.62
N VAL A 119 -10.64 -4.29 -11.31
CA VAL A 119 -10.53 -5.52 -10.53
C VAL A 119 -9.68 -6.50 -11.32
N ASN A 120 -8.68 -7.05 -10.66
CA ASN A 120 -7.70 -7.93 -11.26
C ASN A 120 -7.93 -9.38 -10.81
N MET A 121 -8.16 -9.61 -9.52
CA MET A 121 -8.61 -10.90 -8.99
C MET A 121 -9.53 -10.68 -7.78
N ASN A 122 -10.39 -11.67 -7.49
CA ASN A 122 -11.32 -11.64 -6.36
C ASN A 122 -11.26 -12.91 -5.49
N GLU A 123 -10.20 -13.71 -5.67
CA GLU A 123 -9.86 -14.89 -4.88
C GLU A 123 -8.34 -15.10 -4.87
N GLY A 124 -7.85 -15.91 -3.93
CA GLY A 124 -6.41 -16.15 -3.73
C GLY A 124 -5.78 -15.24 -2.68
N LEU A 125 -4.51 -15.51 -2.37
CA LEU A 125 -3.69 -14.70 -1.49
C LEU A 125 -3.25 -13.41 -2.18
N LEU A 126 -3.19 -12.32 -1.42
CA LEU A 126 -2.81 -11.00 -1.90
C LEU A 126 -1.52 -10.53 -1.23
N GLU A 127 -0.54 -10.16 -2.04
CA GLU A 127 0.56 -9.32 -1.57
C GLU A 127 0.27 -7.83 -1.77
N TYR A 128 -0.57 -7.46 -2.75
CA TYR A 128 -0.84 -6.07 -3.12
C TYR A 128 -2.33 -5.78 -3.25
N ALA A 129 -2.73 -4.56 -2.90
CA ALA A 129 -4.06 -4.06 -3.20
C ALA A 129 -4.12 -3.42 -4.60
N LEU A 130 -3.01 -2.82 -5.05
CA LEU A 130 -2.90 -2.22 -6.39
C LEU A 130 -1.49 -2.39 -6.94
N VAL A 131 -1.40 -2.79 -8.20
CA VAL A 131 -0.16 -2.80 -8.99
C VAL A 131 -0.35 -2.19 -10.37
N HIS A 132 0.76 -1.81 -11.00
CA HIS A 132 0.77 -1.58 -12.43
C HIS A 132 0.46 -2.90 -13.18
N GLU A 133 -0.16 -2.82 -14.36
CA GLU A 133 -0.57 -4.00 -15.13
C GLU A 133 0.58 -4.87 -15.67
N ALA A 134 1.81 -4.35 -15.65
CA ALA A 134 3.03 -5.12 -15.93
C ALA A 134 3.74 -5.65 -14.65
N GLY A 135 3.16 -5.41 -13.47
CA GLY A 135 3.70 -5.85 -12.19
C GLY A 135 3.18 -7.23 -11.76
N LYS A 136 3.15 -7.44 -10.44
CA LYS A 136 2.75 -8.69 -9.78
C LYS A 136 1.23 -8.94 -9.79
N VAL A 137 0.64 -9.00 -10.99
CA VAL A 137 -0.81 -9.15 -11.17
C VAL A 137 -1.37 -10.50 -10.68
N HIS A 138 -0.55 -11.52 -10.41
CA HIS A 138 -1.06 -12.81 -9.92
C HIS A 138 -1.39 -12.84 -8.42
N GLU A 139 -1.10 -11.75 -7.72
CA GLU A 139 -1.22 -11.62 -6.26
C GLU A 139 -1.75 -10.22 -5.87
N SER A 140 -2.56 -9.63 -6.75
CA SER A 140 -3.02 -8.24 -6.64
C SER A 140 -4.52 -8.10 -6.84
N LEU A 141 -5.17 -7.35 -5.94
CA LEU A 141 -6.63 -7.14 -5.99
C LEU A 141 -7.02 -6.29 -7.20
N LEU A 142 -6.32 -5.16 -7.39
CA LEU A 142 -6.56 -4.21 -8.46
C LEU A 142 -5.32 -4.07 -9.34
N SER A 143 -5.52 -3.71 -10.61
CA SER A 143 -4.45 -3.28 -11.50
C SER A 143 -4.77 -1.96 -12.20
N THR A 144 -3.72 -1.24 -12.60
CA THR A 144 -3.83 0.03 -13.32
C THR A 144 -2.75 0.14 -14.41
N ALA A 145 -3.01 0.94 -15.44
CA ALA A 145 -2.00 1.35 -16.41
C ALA A 145 -1.20 2.60 -15.96
N VAL A 146 -1.55 3.18 -14.80
CA VAL A 146 -0.84 4.35 -14.26
C VAL A 146 0.55 3.95 -13.79
N SER A 147 1.55 4.69 -14.26
CA SER A 147 2.95 4.55 -13.85
C SER A 147 3.11 4.79 -12.34
N PRO A 148 3.74 3.86 -11.60
CA PRO A 148 4.06 4.07 -10.19
C PRO A 148 4.95 5.30 -9.95
N PHE A 149 5.83 5.61 -10.92
CA PHE A 149 6.67 6.79 -10.88
C PHE A 149 5.85 8.08 -10.99
N ASP A 150 4.91 8.15 -11.93
CA ASP A 150 4.05 9.33 -12.09
C ASP A 150 3.16 9.54 -10.86
N LEU A 151 2.65 8.45 -10.27
CA LEU A 151 1.92 8.52 -9.01
C LEU A 151 2.78 9.08 -7.87
N ASN A 152 4.04 8.64 -7.77
CA ASN A 152 4.98 9.18 -6.78
C ASN A 152 5.22 10.68 -6.99
N VAL A 153 5.37 11.14 -8.25
CA VAL A 153 5.50 12.57 -8.58
C VAL A 153 4.26 13.34 -8.11
N VAL A 154 3.04 12.84 -8.36
CA VAL A 154 1.80 13.51 -7.91
C VAL A 154 1.71 13.58 -6.38
N LEU A 155 2.07 12.51 -5.66
CA LEU A 155 2.11 12.50 -4.20
C LEU A 155 3.07 13.59 -3.67
N LEU A 156 4.26 13.73 -4.26
CA LEU A 156 5.22 14.78 -3.88
C LEU A 156 4.69 16.19 -4.21
N LEU A 157 4.07 16.40 -5.37
CA LEU A 157 3.46 17.69 -5.76
C LEU A 157 2.31 18.12 -4.83
N LEU A 158 1.64 17.15 -4.21
CA LEU A 158 0.60 17.35 -3.21
C LEU A 158 1.15 17.40 -1.78
N ASN A 159 2.47 17.55 -1.61
CA ASN A 159 3.18 17.63 -0.34
C ASN A 159 2.95 16.44 0.61
N TYR A 160 2.68 15.24 0.09
CA TYR A 160 2.83 14.04 0.92
C TYR A 160 4.31 13.84 1.27
N GLN A 161 4.57 13.39 2.49
CA GLN A 161 5.93 13.11 2.98
C GLN A 161 6.12 11.61 3.11
N GLU A 162 7.23 11.10 2.62
CA GLU A 162 7.56 9.68 2.78
C GLU A 162 7.75 9.35 4.26
N CYS A 163 7.17 8.24 4.71
CA CYS A 163 7.37 7.75 6.07
C CYS A 163 8.75 7.08 6.21
N ALA A 164 9.78 7.88 6.44
CA ALA A 164 11.17 7.40 6.56
C ALA A 164 11.37 6.30 7.64
N GLY A 165 10.50 6.25 8.66
CA GLY A 165 10.57 5.25 9.73
C GLY A 165 9.78 3.97 9.48
N PHE A 166 9.23 3.77 8.28
CA PHE A 166 8.46 2.56 7.97
C PHE A 166 9.35 1.33 7.78
N PHE A 167 10.54 1.50 7.20
CA PHE A 167 11.53 0.45 7.02
C PHE A 167 12.82 0.79 7.77
N ASP A 168 13.40 -0.20 8.46
CA ASP A 168 14.73 -0.12 9.03
C ASP A 168 15.76 -0.64 8.02
N ASN A 169 16.65 0.26 7.61
CA ASN A 169 17.72 -0.01 6.64
C ASN A 169 19.10 -0.02 7.31
N SER A 170 19.17 -0.05 8.64
CA SER A 170 20.42 -0.01 9.41
C SER A 170 21.28 -1.25 9.17
N ASN A 171 20.65 -2.42 8.97
CA ASN A 171 21.33 -3.65 8.65
C ASN A 171 21.44 -3.86 7.12
N LYS A 172 22.58 -3.47 6.57
CA LYS A 172 22.88 -3.62 5.12
C LYS A 172 22.85 -5.07 4.62
N GLN A 173 23.04 -6.06 5.49
CA GLN A 173 23.05 -7.49 5.10
C GLN A 173 21.63 -8.08 5.07
N ALA A 174 20.77 -7.66 6.01
CA ALA A 174 19.38 -8.10 6.04
C ALA A 174 18.50 -7.37 5.01
N GLY A 175 18.97 -6.22 4.53
CA GLY A 175 18.15 -5.34 3.70
C GLY A 175 17.16 -4.55 4.53
N ALA A 176 16.26 -3.87 3.83
CA ALA A 176 15.24 -3.03 4.41
C ALA A 176 14.12 -3.89 5.03
N MET A 177 13.91 -3.77 6.35
CA MET A 177 12.92 -4.57 7.08
C MET A 177 11.77 -3.70 7.59
N PRO A 178 10.50 -4.15 7.54
CA PRO A 178 9.39 -3.35 8.07
C PRO A 178 9.54 -3.16 9.59
N VAL A 179 9.36 -1.93 10.05
CA VAL A 179 9.39 -1.59 11.48
C VAL A 179 8.04 -1.96 12.09
N LYS A 180 8.05 -2.69 13.21
CA LYS A 180 6.82 -2.98 13.95
C LYS A 180 6.25 -1.71 14.58
N ASN A 181 4.99 -1.39 14.28
CA ASN A 181 4.27 -0.20 14.77
C ASN A 181 5.06 1.10 14.53
N PRO A 182 5.36 1.44 13.26
CA PRO A 182 6.16 2.63 12.96
C PRO A 182 5.39 3.89 13.38
N LYS A 183 6.13 4.93 13.78
CA LYS A 183 5.52 6.24 14.00
C LYS A 183 5.24 6.88 12.64
N ILE A 184 3.98 6.99 12.27
CA ILE A 184 3.56 7.49 10.96
C ILE A 184 3.08 8.93 11.09
N ASP A 185 3.79 9.86 10.44
CA ASP A 185 3.35 11.25 10.36
C ASP A 185 2.05 11.35 9.54
N PRO A 186 1.06 12.16 9.95
CA PRO A 186 -0.17 12.29 9.19
C PRO A 186 0.04 12.78 7.74
N THR A 187 1.14 13.49 7.45
CA THR A 187 1.50 13.89 6.07
C THR A 187 1.89 12.72 5.16
N ALA A 188 2.21 11.56 5.75
CA ALA A 188 2.44 10.30 5.05
C ALA A 188 1.18 9.42 4.96
N GLN A 189 0.07 9.81 5.59
CA GLN A 189 -1.14 8.98 5.63
C GLN A 189 -2.10 9.33 4.49
N LEU A 190 -2.63 8.29 3.84
CA LEU A 190 -3.67 8.42 2.83
C LEU A 190 -4.74 7.34 2.96
N THR A 191 -6.00 7.71 2.76
CA THR A 191 -7.11 6.76 2.62
C THR A 191 -7.28 6.39 1.15
N ALA A 192 -7.59 5.13 0.86
CA ALA A 192 -7.87 4.66 -0.48
C ALA A 192 -9.34 4.23 -0.58
N THR A 193 -10.06 4.78 -1.56
CA THR A 193 -11.46 4.46 -1.84
C THR A 193 -11.59 3.98 -3.27
N VAL A 194 -12.30 2.89 -3.46
CA VAL A 194 -12.64 2.32 -4.76
C VAL A 194 -14.05 2.77 -5.11
N GLU A 195 -14.23 3.36 -6.30
CA GLU A 195 -15.50 3.81 -6.85
C GLU A 195 -15.81 3.06 -8.15
N TRP A 196 -17.03 2.56 -8.28
CA TRP A 196 -17.47 1.84 -9.46
C TRP A 196 -18.92 2.11 -9.80
N LYS A 197 -19.28 1.78 -11.03
CA LYS A 197 -20.66 1.80 -11.48
C LYS A 197 -21.26 0.40 -11.35
N ALA A 198 -22.31 0.27 -10.56
CA ALA A 198 -23.04 -0.98 -10.41
C ALA A 198 -23.90 -1.29 -11.65
N PRO A 199 -24.41 -2.53 -11.81
CA PRO A 199 -25.24 -2.92 -12.96
C PRO A 199 -26.49 -2.06 -13.17
N ASP A 200 -27.03 -1.48 -12.10
CA ASP A 200 -28.17 -0.56 -12.11
C ASP A 200 -27.80 0.90 -12.49
N ASN A 201 -26.54 1.13 -12.89
CA ASN A 201 -25.93 2.42 -13.17
C ASN A 201 -25.72 3.35 -11.96
N SER A 202 -26.01 2.90 -10.73
CA SER A 202 -25.64 3.67 -9.53
C SER A 202 -24.13 3.68 -9.32
N VAL A 203 -23.60 4.79 -8.81
CA VAL A 203 -22.21 4.88 -8.38
C VAL A 203 -22.11 4.35 -6.96
N LYS A 204 -21.27 3.35 -6.75
CA LYS A 204 -20.93 2.78 -5.45
C LYS A 204 -19.50 3.15 -5.10
N SER A 205 -19.22 3.22 -3.80
CA SER A 205 -17.86 3.38 -3.30
C SER A 205 -17.64 2.53 -2.06
N ALA A 206 -16.41 2.08 -1.85
CA ALA A 206 -15.98 1.42 -0.63
C ALA A 206 -14.52 1.76 -0.32
N ARG A 207 -14.16 1.78 0.95
CA ARG A 207 -12.75 1.86 1.35
C ARG A 207 -12.01 0.61 0.87
N LEU A 208 -10.81 0.77 0.34
CA LEU A 208 -10.05 -0.34 -0.23
C LEU A 208 -9.85 -1.48 0.79
N GLU A 209 -9.53 -1.16 2.03
CA GLU A 209 -9.35 -2.16 3.09
C GLU A 209 -10.65 -2.90 3.46
N SER A 210 -11.82 -2.31 3.19
CA SER A 210 -13.10 -2.97 3.45
C SER A 210 -13.41 -4.09 2.47
N LEU A 211 -12.70 -4.13 1.33
CA LEU A 211 -12.75 -5.19 0.32
C LEU A 211 -11.84 -6.37 0.66
N LEU A 212 -11.17 -6.36 1.82
CA LEU A 212 -10.16 -7.33 2.21
C LEU A 212 -10.55 -8.04 3.49
N LEU A 213 -10.12 -9.30 3.61
CA LEU A 213 -10.13 -10.08 4.84
C LEU A 213 -8.69 -10.34 5.30
N ASN A 214 -8.55 -10.48 6.61
CA ASN A 214 -7.33 -10.94 7.27
C ASN A 214 -7.60 -12.31 7.90
N LEU A 215 -6.87 -13.34 7.46
CA LEU A 215 -7.10 -14.73 7.85
C LEU A 215 -6.71 -15.00 9.30
N ASP A 216 -5.64 -14.38 9.80
CA ASP A 216 -5.22 -14.49 11.21
C ASP A 216 -6.28 -13.91 12.16
N LYS A 217 -6.85 -12.76 11.79
CA LYS A 217 -7.92 -12.09 12.56
C LYS A 217 -9.31 -12.65 12.25
N LYS A 218 -9.42 -13.61 11.33
CA LYS A 218 -10.67 -14.27 10.89
C LYS A 218 -11.79 -13.28 10.57
N GLY A 219 -11.46 -12.18 9.89
CA GLY A 219 -12.43 -11.12 9.67
C GLY A 219 -11.94 -9.99 8.77
N THR A 220 -12.69 -8.90 8.75
CA THR A 220 -12.37 -7.72 7.93
C THR A 220 -11.07 -7.07 8.40
N VAL A 221 -10.32 -6.53 7.45
CA VAL A 221 -9.16 -5.69 7.75
C VAL A 221 -9.61 -4.46 8.55
N THR A 222 -8.84 -4.07 9.58
CA THR A 222 -9.12 -2.90 10.41
C THR A 222 -9.18 -1.62 9.57
N GLU A 223 -10.17 -0.76 9.78
CA GLU A 223 -10.25 0.52 9.06
C GLU A 223 -9.05 1.42 9.39
N GLY A 224 -8.49 2.10 8.39
CA GLY A 224 -7.40 3.04 8.62
C GLY A 224 -6.68 3.48 7.33
N PRO A 225 -5.85 4.52 7.41
CA PRO A 225 -5.07 4.96 6.26
C PRO A 225 -3.98 3.94 5.89
N PHE A 226 -3.56 4.00 4.64
CA PHE A 226 -2.31 3.47 4.15
C PHE A 226 -1.19 4.50 4.33
N THR A 227 0.06 4.06 4.18
CA THR A 227 1.24 4.89 4.40
C THR A 227 2.00 5.09 3.10
N TYR A 228 2.19 6.33 2.72
CA TYR A 228 3.13 6.71 1.68
C TYR A 228 4.55 6.49 2.20
N THR A 229 5.25 5.55 1.59
CA THR A 229 6.62 5.17 1.95
C THR A 229 7.64 5.64 0.92
N GLY A 230 7.17 6.16 -0.22
CA GLY A 230 8.00 6.25 -1.41
C GLY A 230 8.37 4.85 -1.91
N SER A 231 9.28 4.78 -2.87
CA SER A 231 9.90 3.52 -3.31
C SER A 231 11.40 3.63 -3.15
N LEU A 232 12.07 2.50 -2.94
CA LEU A 232 13.52 2.45 -2.91
C LEU A 232 14.13 3.02 -4.20
N LEU A 233 15.02 4.00 -4.04
CA LEU A 233 15.88 4.52 -5.10
C LEU A 233 17.22 3.80 -5.04
N MET A 234 17.53 3.01 -6.06
CA MET A 234 18.78 2.28 -6.17
C MET A 234 19.94 3.24 -6.48
N GLN A 235 21.18 2.79 -6.22
CA GLN A 235 22.38 3.62 -6.41
C GLN A 235 22.61 4.06 -7.87
N ASP A 236 22.10 3.29 -8.82
CA ASP A 236 22.12 3.60 -10.26
C ASP A 236 21.02 4.57 -10.71
N GLY A 237 20.19 5.05 -9.76
CA GLY A 237 19.07 5.96 -10.02
C GLY A 237 17.76 5.25 -10.38
N THR A 238 17.72 3.92 -10.32
CA THR A 238 16.49 3.15 -10.59
C THR A 238 15.49 3.34 -9.46
N PHE A 239 14.32 3.91 -9.77
CA PHE A 239 13.17 3.96 -8.88
C PHE A 239 12.43 2.62 -8.93
N LEU A 240 12.55 1.81 -7.88
CA LEU A 240 12.26 0.38 -7.97
C LEU A 240 10.79 0.08 -8.34
N ALA A 241 9.83 0.86 -7.83
CA ALA A 241 8.42 0.73 -8.19
C ALA A 241 8.17 0.84 -9.70
N LYS A 242 8.96 1.65 -10.41
CA LYS A 242 8.83 1.81 -11.88
C LYS A 242 9.12 0.49 -12.60
N ASP A 243 10.06 -0.29 -12.07
CA ASP A 243 10.50 -1.53 -12.69
C ASP A 243 9.70 -2.74 -12.18
N THR A 244 9.28 -2.75 -10.91
CA THR A 244 8.48 -3.84 -10.34
C THR A 244 6.97 -3.68 -10.57
N GLY A 245 6.49 -2.47 -10.82
CA GLY A 245 5.07 -2.16 -10.87
C GLY A 245 4.39 -2.11 -9.49
N SER A 246 5.14 -2.15 -8.39
CA SER A 246 4.60 -2.15 -7.03
C SER A 246 4.02 -0.78 -6.66
N ILE A 247 2.70 -0.69 -6.43
CA ILE A 247 2.03 0.58 -6.07
C ILE A 247 1.57 0.59 -4.61
N LEU A 248 0.63 -0.30 -4.25
CA LEU A 248 0.06 -0.36 -2.91
C LEU A 248 0.16 -1.79 -2.37
N ALA A 249 1.10 -1.99 -1.44
CA ALA A 249 1.43 -3.25 -0.81
C ALA A 249 0.54 -3.54 0.42
N LEU A 250 0.11 -4.79 0.56
CA LEU A 250 -0.52 -5.37 1.75
C LEU A 250 0.50 -6.12 2.61
N TYR A 251 1.34 -6.91 1.95
CA TYR A 251 2.62 -7.42 2.45
C TYR A 251 3.70 -6.36 2.21
N ALA A 252 4.41 -5.94 3.25
CA ALA A 252 5.30 -4.79 3.23
C ALA A 252 6.42 -4.96 2.20
N ASP A 253 6.44 -4.07 1.21
CA ASP A 253 7.38 -4.09 0.09
C ASP A 253 8.08 -2.73 -0.03
N VAL A 254 9.42 -2.76 0.04
CA VAL A 254 10.29 -1.60 -0.06
C VAL A 254 10.30 -1.01 -1.48
N ALA A 255 9.89 -1.79 -2.47
CA ALA A 255 9.66 -1.32 -3.82
C ALA A 255 8.30 -0.61 -3.96
N ALA A 256 7.32 -0.87 -3.11
CA ALA A 256 5.98 -0.29 -3.26
C ALA A 256 5.92 1.17 -2.80
N VAL A 257 5.26 2.02 -3.59
CA VAL A 257 5.09 3.46 -3.31
C VAL A 257 4.32 3.71 -2.00
N ILE A 258 3.32 2.86 -1.73
CA ILE A 258 2.41 2.93 -0.59
C ILE A 258 2.38 1.56 0.08
N ASN A 259 2.41 1.53 1.40
CA ASN A 259 2.37 0.31 2.20
C ASN A 259 1.22 0.29 3.21
N ASN A 260 0.72 -0.90 3.50
CA ASN A 260 -0.24 -1.19 4.56
C ASN A 260 0.46 -1.11 5.93
N PRO A 261 0.07 -0.19 6.84
CA PRO A 261 0.73 -0.04 8.15
C PRO A 261 0.20 -0.99 9.22
N ARG A 262 -0.78 -1.83 8.89
CA ARG A 262 -1.47 -2.67 9.86
C ARG A 262 -0.56 -3.82 10.29
N GLU A 263 -0.72 -4.24 11.54
CA GLU A 263 -0.07 -5.45 12.07
C GLU A 263 -0.40 -6.67 11.19
N GLY A 264 0.62 -7.49 10.92
CA GLY A 264 0.56 -8.64 10.02
C GLY A 264 1.03 -8.35 8.60
N ASN A 265 1.45 -7.10 8.30
CA ASN A 265 1.98 -6.75 6.99
C ASN A 265 3.33 -7.42 6.67
N GLU A 266 3.94 -8.11 7.62
CA GLU A 266 5.11 -8.96 7.43
C GLU A 266 4.76 -10.41 7.01
N ASN A 267 3.48 -10.73 6.87
CA ASN A 267 2.97 -12.04 6.50
C ASN A 267 2.14 -11.95 5.21
N ASP A 268 2.55 -12.68 4.18
CA ASP A 268 1.96 -12.76 2.85
C ASP A 268 0.76 -13.73 2.78
N ASP A 269 0.64 -14.65 3.74
CA ASP A 269 -0.38 -15.71 3.75
C ASP A 269 -1.74 -15.27 4.34
N ILE A 270 -1.89 -14.01 4.77
CA ILE A 270 -3.04 -13.61 5.59
C ILE A 270 -4.03 -12.67 4.90
N TRP A 271 -3.69 -12.15 3.73
CA TRP A 271 -4.55 -11.17 3.03
C TRP A 271 -5.29 -11.84 1.88
N VAL A 272 -6.61 -11.73 1.88
CA VAL A 272 -7.45 -12.25 0.79
C VAL A 272 -8.56 -11.26 0.43
N PRO A 273 -9.11 -11.31 -0.79
CA PRO A 273 -10.27 -10.53 -1.16
C PRO A 273 -11.51 -10.96 -0.36
N ASP A 274 -12.33 -10.00 0.08
CA ASP A 274 -13.71 -10.25 0.48
C ASP A 274 -14.57 -10.35 -0.77
N LYS A 275 -14.68 -11.56 -1.34
CA LYS A 275 -15.43 -11.83 -2.58
C LYS A 275 -16.88 -11.32 -2.55
N THR A 276 -17.46 -11.11 -1.38
CA THR A 276 -18.83 -10.59 -1.25
C THR A 276 -18.93 -9.08 -1.43
N LYS A 277 -17.79 -8.37 -1.37
CA LYS A 277 -17.70 -6.90 -1.46
C LYS A 277 -16.91 -6.40 -2.66
N VAL A 278 -16.00 -7.22 -3.19
CA VAL A 278 -15.25 -6.86 -4.41
C VAL A 278 -16.23 -6.69 -5.57
N PRO A 279 -16.13 -5.59 -6.36
CA PRO A 279 -16.97 -5.39 -7.54
C PRO A 279 -16.79 -6.50 -8.58
N ASP A 280 -17.90 -6.87 -9.24
CA ASP A 280 -17.90 -7.80 -10.38
C ASP A 280 -17.25 -7.21 -11.64
#